data_AF-A0AAE0K781-F1
#
_entry.id   AF-A0AAE0K781-F1
#
_cell.length_a   1.000
_cell.length_b   1.000
_cell.length_c   1.000
_cell.angle_alpha   90.00
_cell.angle_beta   90.00
_cell.angle_gamma   90.00
#
_symmetry.space_group_name_H-M   'P 1'
#
loop_
_entity.id
_entity.type
_entity.pdbx_description
1 polymer ?
#
loop_
_entity_poly.entity_id
_entity_poly.type
_entity_poly.pdbx_seq_one_letter_code
_entity_poly.pdbx_strand_id
1 'polypeptide(L)'
;MMFAASLSKPISLAASFLLLLSSTCQVSAVPANLEALALRAAGADGDHWVATWTSMPQLVESSNMPPSPFSSGGVFKDATLRQTLHLSIGAERLRFQISNTMGGSDLPITSATIALTAGNKAGVAGIDTATLKTLTFKDAESVTIPRGQVVYSDPIDFKIEAQTMITISLYFKAGQSGSSITGHPGSRTTSHMIAGNKVKEATFSGSSTKHWYFVSAVEAWAPANSSALIILGDSITDGRGSTDDANNRWPDLLIARMHKAGITNIGVNNQAAGGNTVLSGGLGPTLLSRYKRDALSMQGVKYVMIFEGVNDIGGGGTDSGSATGIANRLIDAFKQITKECKAAGIKTIGGTITPFGGNGQSYSNPNRDAARQKVNDWILAAGNFDATVDFAKITANPSAKAQLASAYDGGDHLHPNVAGYQAMADGFSLDIFK
;
A
#
# COMPACT_ATOMS: atom_id res chain seq x y z
N MET A 1 5.48 56.47 -45.57
CA MET A 1 4.98 57.76 -46.10
C MET A 1 4.15 57.43 -47.33
N MET A 2 2.85 57.81 -47.34
CA MET A 2 1.94 57.92 -48.50
C MET A 2 1.53 56.58 -49.20
N PHE A 3 0.28 56.19 -49.50
CA PHE A 3 -1.07 56.80 -49.68
C PHE A 3 -2.15 55.76 -49.21
N ALA A 4 -3.24 56.12 -48.50
CA ALA A 4 -4.63 56.39 -48.98
C ALA A 4 -5.18 55.35 -50.01
N ALA A 5 -6.25 54.55 -49.78
CA ALA A 5 -7.65 54.77 -49.35
C ALA A 5 -8.68 54.72 -50.52
N SER A 6 -9.60 53.73 -50.42
CA SER A 6 -10.99 53.69 -50.91
C SER A 6 -11.24 53.56 -52.44
N LEU A 7 -12.32 53.00 -53.02
CA LEU A 7 -13.67 52.58 -52.56
C LEU A 7 -14.36 51.80 -53.72
N SER A 8 -15.21 50.79 -53.43
CA SER A 8 -16.49 50.45 -54.13
C SER A 8 -16.94 49.00 -53.78
N LYS A 9 -17.93 48.80 -52.89
CA LYS A 9 -19.41 48.72 -53.07
C LYS A 9 -19.94 47.28 -53.34
N PRO A 10 -21.21 46.97 -53.02
CA PRO A 10 -21.58 45.95 -52.01
C PRO A 10 -22.36 44.76 -52.58
N ILE A 11 -22.29 43.56 -51.97
CA ILE A 11 -23.22 42.46 -52.27
C ILE A 11 -23.51 41.60 -51.01
N SER A 12 -24.80 41.58 -50.66
CA SER A 12 -25.61 40.50 -50.07
C SER A 12 -25.18 39.79 -48.77
N LEU A 13 -25.98 40.00 -47.72
CA LEU A 13 -26.07 39.13 -46.54
C LEU A 13 -26.63 37.75 -46.95
N ALA A 14 -25.82 36.71 -46.84
CA ALA A 14 -26.28 35.34 -46.70
C ALA A 14 -25.72 34.79 -45.40
N ALA A 15 -26.59 34.66 -44.39
CA ALA A 15 -26.27 34.05 -43.11
C ALA A 15 -25.96 32.56 -43.32
N SER A 16 -24.70 32.17 -43.16
CA SER A 16 -24.28 30.77 -43.05
C SER A 16 -23.90 30.49 -41.60
N PHE A 17 -24.71 29.65 -40.96
CA PHE A 17 -24.45 29.07 -39.64
C PHE A 17 -23.13 28.29 -39.67
N LEU A 18 -22.10 28.77 -38.98
CA LEU A 18 -20.91 27.99 -38.68
C LEU A 18 -21.20 27.16 -37.42
N LEU A 19 -21.48 25.86 -37.58
CA LEU A 19 -21.44 24.91 -36.47
C LEU A 19 -19.99 24.77 -36.00
N LEU A 20 -19.67 25.31 -34.81
CA LEU A 20 -18.49 24.90 -34.06
C LEU A 20 -18.68 23.45 -33.60
N LEU A 21 -17.98 22.51 -34.23
CA LEU A 21 -17.78 21.16 -33.71
C LEU A 21 -16.90 21.26 -32.46
N SER A 22 -17.54 21.38 -31.29
CA SER A 22 -16.92 21.09 -30.01
C SER A 22 -16.64 19.58 -29.96
N SER A 23 -15.36 19.22 -30.08
CA SER A 23 -14.90 17.86 -29.80
C SER A 23 -15.02 17.62 -28.30
N THR A 24 -16.18 17.15 -27.87
CA THR A 24 -16.36 16.60 -26.54
C THR A 24 -15.57 15.30 -26.46
N CYS A 25 -14.47 15.32 -25.72
CA CYS A 25 -13.76 14.11 -25.34
C CYS A 25 -14.69 13.37 -24.37
N GLN A 26 -15.53 12.47 -24.89
CA GLN A 26 -16.29 11.56 -24.07
C GLN A 26 -15.30 10.62 -23.39
N VAL A 27 -15.04 10.89 -22.11
CA VAL A 27 -14.49 9.89 -21.21
C VAL A 27 -15.57 8.83 -21.11
N SER A 28 -15.46 7.77 -21.92
CA SER A 28 -16.25 6.56 -21.71
C SER A 28 -15.91 6.05 -20.33
N ALA A 29 -16.80 6.30 -19.38
CA ALA A 29 -16.79 5.63 -18.10
C ALA A 29 -16.82 4.13 -18.39
N VAL A 30 -15.72 3.45 -18.12
CA VAL A 30 -15.71 2.00 -18.06
C VAL A 30 -16.80 1.63 -17.04
N PRO A 31 -17.85 0.89 -17.42
CA PRO A 31 -18.82 0.46 -16.45
C PRO A 31 -18.05 -0.35 -15.41
N ALA A 32 -18.07 0.13 -14.16
CA ALA A 32 -17.64 -0.68 -13.04
C ALA A 32 -18.54 -1.91 -13.07
N ASN A 33 -18.02 -3.04 -13.53
CA ASN A 33 -18.72 -4.31 -13.46
C ASN A 33 -19.04 -4.56 -11.98
N LEU A 34 -20.29 -4.29 -11.60
CA LEU A 34 -20.85 -4.63 -10.29
C LEU A 34 -20.79 -6.15 -10.02
N GLU A 35 -20.45 -6.96 -11.01
CA GLU A 35 -20.21 -8.40 -10.87
C GLU A 35 -18.93 -8.74 -10.10
N ALA A 36 -18.00 -7.79 -9.89
CA ALA A 36 -16.82 -8.01 -9.05
C ALA A 36 -17.11 -7.99 -7.53
N LEU A 37 -18.33 -7.64 -7.11
CA LEU A 37 -18.73 -7.68 -5.69
C LEU A 37 -19.27 -9.05 -5.24
N ALA A 38 -19.41 -10.03 -6.14
CA ALA A 38 -20.05 -11.30 -5.83
C ALA A 38 -19.28 -12.49 -6.41
N LEU A 39 -18.14 -12.82 -5.79
CA LEU A 39 -17.72 -14.22 -5.66
C LEU A 39 -16.88 -14.40 -4.38
N ARG A 40 -17.49 -14.13 -3.23
CA ARG A 40 -17.03 -14.74 -1.96
C ARG A 40 -17.43 -16.21 -2.02
N ALA A 41 -16.62 -17.02 -2.71
CA ALA A 41 -16.79 -18.46 -2.68
C ALA A 41 -16.38 -18.93 -1.28
N ALA A 42 -17.35 -19.01 -0.37
CA ALA A 42 -17.21 -19.80 0.84
C ALA A 42 -17.01 -21.26 0.40
N GLY A 43 -15.99 -21.93 0.93
CA GLY A 43 -15.83 -23.37 0.77
C GLY A 43 -17.00 -24.12 1.42
N ALA A 44 -17.12 -25.41 1.11
CA ALA A 44 -18.15 -26.28 1.66
C ALA A 44 -18.20 -26.29 3.21
N ASP A 45 -17.12 -25.91 3.88
CA ASP A 45 -16.98 -25.87 5.34
C ASP A 45 -17.09 -24.44 5.95
N GLY A 46 -17.37 -23.42 5.13
CA GLY A 46 -17.41 -22.01 5.55
C GLY A 46 -16.06 -21.28 5.52
N ASP A 47 -14.99 -21.97 5.12
CA ASP A 47 -13.68 -21.35 4.89
C ASP A 47 -13.74 -20.30 3.76
N HIS A 48 -12.84 -19.33 3.82
CA HIS A 48 -12.73 -18.26 2.84
C HIS A 48 -11.31 -17.71 2.74
N TRP A 49 -11.05 -16.93 1.69
CA TRP A 49 -9.78 -16.22 1.55
C TRP A 49 -9.71 -15.02 2.49
N VAL A 50 -8.57 -14.90 3.18
CA VAL A 50 -8.26 -13.78 4.07
C VAL A 50 -6.86 -13.27 3.74
N ALA A 51 -6.73 -11.97 3.51
CA ALA A 51 -5.41 -11.36 3.32
C ALA A 51 -4.56 -11.55 4.60
N THR A 52 -3.38 -12.15 4.43
CA THR A 52 -2.41 -12.40 5.52
C THR A 52 -1.13 -11.56 5.35
N TRP A 53 -0.92 -10.99 4.17
CA TRP A 53 0.12 -10.02 3.88
C TRP A 53 -0.29 -9.17 2.68
N THR A 54 0.10 -7.89 2.69
CA THR A 54 -0.07 -6.97 1.56
C THR A 54 1.12 -6.05 1.39
N SER A 55 1.24 -5.48 0.20
CA SER A 55 2.01 -4.25 -0.03
C SER A 55 1.23 -3.31 -0.95
N MET A 56 1.30 -2.00 -0.68
CA MET A 56 0.60 -1.01 -1.50
C MET A 56 1.26 -0.90 -2.89
N PRO A 57 0.54 -1.19 -4.00
CA PRO A 57 1.07 -1.03 -5.34
C PRO A 57 1.37 0.44 -5.66
N GLN A 58 2.63 0.73 -6.02
CA GLN A 58 3.12 2.06 -6.41
C GLN A 58 3.87 2.00 -7.72
N LEU A 59 3.85 3.12 -8.45
CA LEU A 59 4.77 3.32 -9.55
C LEU A 59 6.16 3.47 -8.95
N VAL A 60 7.10 2.62 -9.38
CA VAL A 60 8.48 2.70 -8.90
C VAL A 60 9.16 3.93 -9.49
N GLU A 61 9.66 4.82 -8.63
CA GLU A 61 10.44 5.97 -9.08
C GLU A 61 11.79 5.52 -9.63
N SER A 62 12.40 6.34 -10.50
CA SER A 62 13.67 6.02 -11.17
C SER A 62 14.80 5.64 -10.20
N SER A 63 14.86 6.26 -9.03
CA SER A 63 15.85 5.97 -7.99
C SER A 63 15.60 4.65 -7.24
N ASN A 64 14.40 4.09 -7.34
CA ASN A 64 13.97 2.87 -6.66
C ASN A 64 13.85 1.67 -7.62
N MET A 65 14.25 1.85 -8.88
CA MET A 65 14.32 0.78 -9.85
C MET A 65 15.28 -0.32 -9.40
N PRO A 66 15.09 -1.58 -9.84
CA PRO A 66 16.05 -2.64 -9.59
C PRO A 66 17.47 -2.19 -9.99
N PRO A 67 18.49 -2.48 -9.16
CA PRO A 67 19.85 -2.04 -9.45
C PRO A 67 20.36 -2.65 -10.75
N SER A 68 21.31 -1.98 -11.40
CA SER A 68 21.99 -2.52 -12.57
C SER A 68 22.56 -3.94 -12.28
N PRO A 69 22.47 -4.89 -13.22
CA PRO A 69 21.96 -4.77 -14.59
C PRO A 69 20.44 -4.97 -14.74
N PHE A 70 19.69 -5.14 -13.65
CA PHE A 70 18.30 -5.63 -13.66
C PHE A 70 17.24 -4.60 -14.08
N SER A 71 17.64 -3.38 -14.42
CA SER A 71 16.78 -2.34 -15.01
C SER A 71 17.13 -2.03 -16.48
N SER A 72 18.16 -2.68 -17.03
CA SER A 72 18.69 -2.39 -18.38
C SER A 72 18.15 -3.36 -19.43
N GLY A 73 17.66 -2.83 -20.56
CA GLY A 73 17.19 -3.67 -21.68
C GLY A 73 15.86 -4.41 -21.42
N GLY A 74 15.12 -3.98 -20.41
CA GLY A 74 13.91 -4.60 -19.87
C GLY A 74 14.08 -4.91 -18.39
N VAL A 75 13.11 -4.52 -17.56
CA VAL A 75 13.18 -4.72 -16.11
C VAL A 75 13.12 -6.21 -15.81
N PHE A 76 14.10 -6.69 -15.05
CA PHE A 76 14.35 -8.10 -14.72
C PHE A 76 14.51 -9.03 -15.93
N LYS A 77 14.88 -8.52 -17.11
CA LYS A 77 15.12 -9.37 -18.27
C LYS A 77 16.18 -10.43 -17.99
N ASP A 78 15.81 -11.68 -18.26
CA ASP A 78 16.61 -12.87 -17.95
C ASP A 78 17.12 -12.87 -16.50
N ALA A 79 16.23 -12.57 -15.56
CA ALA A 79 16.56 -12.51 -14.15
C ALA A 79 15.50 -13.14 -13.26
N THR A 80 15.96 -13.68 -12.14
CA THR A 80 15.12 -14.14 -11.04
C THR A 80 15.15 -13.12 -9.90
N LEU A 81 13.98 -12.63 -9.51
CA LEU A 81 13.74 -11.82 -8.32
C LEU A 81 13.31 -12.74 -7.16
N ARG A 82 13.85 -12.54 -5.96
CA ARG A 82 13.50 -13.27 -4.75
C ARG A 82 13.16 -12.30 -3.62
N GLN A 83 12.02 -12.53 -2.97
CA GLN A 83 11.46 -11.61 -1.98
C GLN A 83 10.94 -12.38 -0.78
N THR A 84 11.16 -11.87 0.43
CA THR A 84 10.62 -12.44 1.67
C THR A 84 9.37 -11.70 2.11
N LEU A 85 8.35 -12.41 2.60
CA LEU A 85 7.07 -11.86 3.05
C LEU A 85 6.75 -12.37 4.47
N HIS A 86 6.39 -11.47 5.39
CA HIS A 86 6.06 -11.78 6.79
C HIS A 86 4.56 -11.99 6.95
N LEU A 87 4.12 -13.24 7.08
CA LEU A 87 2.69 -13.57 7.06
C LEU A 87 2.05 -13.40 8.43
N SER A 88 0.90 -12.76 8.49
CA SER A 88 0.20 -12.48 9.74
C SER A 88 -0.43 -13.74 10.33
N ILE A 89 -1.35 -14.41 9.63
CA ILE A 89 -2.05 -15.61 10.12
C ILE A 89 -1.53 -16.88 9.45
N GLY A 90 -1.68 -18.01 10.15
CA GLY A 90 -1.38 -19.35 9.63
C GLY A 90 -2.45 -19.87 8.66
N ALA A 91 -2.09 -20.86 7.85
CA ALA A 91 -2.95 -21.45 6.83
C ALA A 91 -2.41 -22.78 6.33
N GLU A 92 -3.28 -23.62 5.76
CA GLU A 92 -2.88 -24.84 5.04
C GLU A 92 -2.77 -24.61 3.53
N ARG A 93 -3.40 -23.56 3.01
CA ARG A 93 -3.44 -23.23 1.59
C ARG A 93 -3.34 -21.73 1.37
N LEU A 94 -2.56 -21.35 0.36
CA LEU A 94 -2.25 -19.96 0.02
C LEU A 94 -2.59 -19.65 -1.44
N ARG A 95 -2.74 -18.37 -1.76
CA ARG A 95 -2.61 -17.85 -3.13
C ARG A 95 -1.99 -16.46 -3.13
N PHE A 96 -1.39 -16.09 -4.27
CA PHE A 96 -0.63 -14.85 -4.42
C PHE A 96 -1.31 -13.95 -5.41
N GLN A 97 -1.46 -12.66 -5.07
CA GLN A 97 -1.80 -11.63 -6.05
C GLN A 97 -0.50 -10.99 -6.56
N ILE A 98 -0.33 -11.01 -7.88
CA ILE A 98 0.75 -10.31 -8.57
C ILE A 98 0.14 -9.18 -9.39
N SER A 99 0.68 -7.98 -9.21
CA SER A 99 0.17 -6.73 -9.73
C SER A 99 1.06 -6.15 -10.82
N ASN A 100 0.40 -5.78 -11.91
CA ASN A 100 0.92 -4.90 -12.95
C ASN A 100 0.11 -3.60 -13.02
N THR A 101 -0.52 -3.19 -11.90
CA THR A 101 -1.44 -2.04 -11.83
C THR A 101 -0.80 -0.73 -12.26
N MET A 102 0.50 -0.55 -11.98
CA MET A 102 1.27 0.65 -12.35
C MET A 102 2.14 0.43 -13.59
N GLY A 103 2.00 -0.73 -14.25
CA GLY A 103 2.81 -1.12 -15.40
C GLY A 103 2.54 -0.31 -16.66
N GLY A 104 3.61 0.10 -17.34
CA GLY A 104 3.56 0.73 -18.67
C GLY A 104 3.45 -0.28 -19.82
N SER A 105 3.70 -1.56 -19.56
CA SER A 105 3.64 -2.68 -20.52
C SER A 105 3.20 -3.97 -19.84
N ASP A 106 2.94 -5.01 -20.61
CA ASP A 106 2.62 -6.33 -20.07
C ASP A 106 3.79 -6.90 -19.25
N LEU A 107 3.47 -7.62 -18.18
CA LEU A 107 4.42 -8.23 -17.25
C LEU A 107 4.47 -9.75 -17.50
N PRO A 108 5.48 -10.26 -18.22
CA PRO A 108 5.63 -11.70 -18.46
C PRO A 108 6.40 -12.38 -17.33
N ILE A 109 5.75 -13.30 -16.62
CA ILE A 109 6.35 -14.18 -15.61
C ILE A 109 6.51 -15.56 -16.22
N THR A 110 7.75 -16.04 -16.32
CA THR A 110 8.08 -17.32 -16.96
C THR A 110 8.01 -18.49 -15.99
N SER A 111 8.34 -18.25 -14.72
CA SER A 111 8.25 -19.26 -13.66
C SER A 111 8.17 -18.58 -12.30
N ALA A 112 7.44 -19.17 -11.37
CA ALA A 112 7.32 -18.68 -10.00
C ALA A 112 7.38 -19.84 -9.00
N THR A 113 7.99 -19.62 -7.84
CA THR A 113 8.07 -20.61 -6.76
C THR A 113 7.86 -19.97 -5.40
N ILE A 114 7.42 -20.79 -4.44
CA ILE A 114 7.34 -20.48 -3.02
C ILE A 114 8.21 -21.48 -2.23
N ALA A 115 8.82 -21.03 -1.15
CA ALA A 115 9.44 -21.87 -0.13
C ALA A 115 9.41 -21.17 1.23
N LEU A 116 9.63 -21.91 2.32
CA LEU A 116 9.93 -21.30 3.62
C LEU A 116 11.26 -20.56 3.53
N THR A 117 11.31 -19.38 4.14
CA THR A 117 12.52 -18.58 4.19
C THR A 117 13.55 -19.19 5.15
N ALA A 118 14.81 -19.26 4.74
CA ALA A 118 15.86 -19.85 5.58
C ALA A 118 15.95 -19.14 6.94
N GLY A 119 15.82 -19.91 8.02
CA GLY A 119 15.88 -19.41 9.39
C GLY A 119 14.72 -18.51 9.80
N ASN A 120 13.63 -18.45 9.03
CA ASN A 120 12.46 -17.61 9.29
C ASN A 120 12.81 -16.11 9.47
N LYS A 121 13.73 -15.58 8.65
CA LYS A 121 14.23 -14.20 8.73
C LYS A 121 13.89 -13.40 7.48
N ALA A 122 13.43 -12.16 7.64
CA ALA A 122 13.24 -11.26 6.51
C ALA A 122 14.57 -10.91 5.82
N GLY A 123 14.49 -10.59 4.53
CA GLY A 123 15.60 -10.06 3.77
C GLY A 123 16.70 -11.05 3.40
N VAL A 124 16.59 -12.33 3.77
CA VAL A 124 17.64 -13.32 3.48
C VAL A 124 17.51 -13.90 2.05
N ALA A 125 18.64 -14.25 1.46
CA ALA A 125 18.70 -14.83 0.11
C ALA A 125 18.34 -16.34 0.07
N GLY A 126 18.39 -17.00 1.23
CA GLY A 126 18.25 -18.45 1.38
C GLY A 126 16.81 -18.91 1.54
N ILE A 127 16.54 -20.13 1.09
CA ILE A 127 15.27 -20.84 1.26
C ILE A 127 15.50 -22.23 1.84
N ASP A 128 14.46 -22.81 2.45
CA ASP A 128 14.40 -24.25 2.68
C ASP A 128 13.89 -24.96 1.42
N THR A 129 14.81 -25.57 0.67
CA THR A 129 14.50 -26.25 -0.59
C THR A 129 13.61 -27.48 -0.43
N ALA A 130 13.53 -28.08 0.77
CA ALA A 130 12.63 -29.21 1.03
C ALA A 130 11.15 -28.79 0.97
N THR A 131 10.87 -27.51 1.17
CA THR A 131 9.52 -26.94 1.10
C THR A 131 9.18 -26.36 -0.26
N LEU A 132 10.13 -26.31 -1.20
CA LEU A 132 9.94 -25.60 -2.45
C LEU A 132 8.78 -26.16 -3.27
N LYS A 133 7.89 -25.27 -3.72
CA LYS A 133 6.82 -25.59 -4.67
C LYS A 133 6.73 -24.58 -5.80
N THR A 134 6.34 -25.05 -6.98
CA THR A 134 6.03 -24.19 -8.13
C THR A 134 4.66 -23.56 -7.96
N LEU A 135 4.54 -22.26 -8.28
CA LEU A 135 3.25 -21.58 -8.42
C LEU A 135 2.78 -21.69 -9.86
N THR A 136 1.48 -21.94 -10.05
CA THR A 136 0.84 -21.98 -11.36
C THR A 136 -0.21 -20.87 -11.49
N PHE A 137 -0.63 -20.62 -12.73
CA PHE A 137 -1.65 -19.64 -13.10
C PHE A 137 -2.55 -20.28 -14.16
N LYS A 138 -3.77 -20.67 -13.78
CA LYS A 138 -4.68 -21.45 -14.63
C LYS A 138 -3.98 -22.71 -15.16
N ASP A 139 -3.36 -23.46 -14.25
CA ASP A 139 -2.62 -24.70 -14.50
C ASP A 139 -1.33 -24.54 -15.33
N ALA A 140 -0.93 -23.31 -15.68
CA ALA A 140 0.32 -23.02 -16.39
C ALA A 140 1.40 -22.48 -15.45
N GLU A 141 2.67 -22.87 -15.67
CA GLU A 141 3.81 -22.34 -14.88
C GLU A 141 4.17 -20.88 -15.19
N SER A 142 3.61 -20.33 -16.28
CA SER A 142 3.90 -18.98 -16.77
C SER A 142 2.62 -18.18 -16.97
N VAL A 143 2.71 -16.86 -16.84
CA VAL A 143 1.60 -15.93 -17.06
C VAL A 143 2.10 -14.62 -17.62
N THR A 144 1.31 -13.99 -18.49
CA THR A 144 1.51 -12.59 -18.87
C THR A 144 0.38 -11.76 -18.26
N ILE A 145 0.73 -10.81 -17.40
CA ILE A 145 -0.23 -9.93 -16.72
C ILE A 145 -0.35 -8.65 -17.56
N PRO A 146 -1.51 -8.36 -18.16
CA PRO A 146 -1.66 -7.17 -18.98
C PRO A 146 -1.39 -5.89 -18.20
N ARG A 147 -0.97 -4.82 -18.89
CA ARG A 147 -0.81 -3.50 -18.27
C ARG A 147 -2.04 -3.08 -17.46
N GLY A 148 -1.83 -2.58 -16.24
CA GLY A 148 -2.90 -2.11 -15.36
C GLY A 148 -3.69 -3.21 -14.66
N GLN A 149 -3.39 -4.49 -14.90
CA GLN A 149 -4.12 -5.63 -14.34
C GLN A 149 -3.40 -6.29 -13.17
N VAL A 150 -4.11 -7.17 -12.48
CA VAL A 150 -3.57 -8.10 -11.47
C VAL A 150 -3.91 -9.53 -11.88
N VAL A 151 -3.16 -10.50 -11.38
CA VAL A 151 -3.51 -11.93 -11.48
C VAL A 151 -3.36 -12.59 -10.13
N TYR A 152 -4.14 -13.64 -9.89
CA TYR A 152 -3.91 -14.55 -8.78
C TYR A 152 -3.20 -15.81 -9.29
N SER A 153 -2.25 -16.34 -8.50
CA SER A 153 -1.82 -17.73 -8.67
C SER A 153 -2.99 -18.67 -8.41
N ASP A 154 -2.90 -19.88 -8.93
CA ASP A 154 -3.75 -20.97 -8.46
C ASP A 154 -3.50 -21.21 -6.95
N PRO A 155 -4.50 -21.70 -6.21
CA PRO A 155 -4.31 -22.08 -4.82
C PRO A 155 -3.25 -23.16 -4.66
N ILE A 156 -2.40 -23.02 -3.66
CA ILE A 156 -1.33 -23.99 -3.36
C ILE A 156 -1.42 -24.49 -1.93
N ASP A 157 -1.43 -25.80 -1.76
CA ASP A 157 -1.33 -26.43 -0.43
C ASP A 157 0.09 -26.19 0.10
N PHE A 158 0.21 -25.36 1.11
CA PHE A 158 1.48 -24.93 1.68
C PHE A 158 1.23 -24.50 3.13
N LYS A 159 1.46 -25.44 4.05
CA LYS A 159 1.24 -25.21 5.48
C LYS A 159 2.20 -24.15 6.01
N ILE A 160 1.65 -23.15 6.68
CA ILE A 160 2.38 -22.13 7.43
C ILE A 160 1.79 -21.97 8.81
N GLU A 161 2.67 -21.69 9.77
CA GLU A 161 2.26 -21.16 11.06
C GLU A 161 2.14 -19.63 10.96
N ALA A 162 1.49 -19.01 11.94
CA ALA A 162 1.36 -17.56 11.99
C ALA A 162 2.74 -16.90 12.23
N GLN A 163 3.00 -15.70 11.69
CA GLN A 163 4.33 -15.04 11.68
C GLN A 163 5.43 -15.80 10.89
N THR A 164 5.05 -16.71 10.00
CA THR A 164 6.00 -17.36 9.08
C THR A 164 6.52 -16.36 8.04
N MET A 165 7.83 -16.38 7.82
CA MET A 165 8.49 -15.79 6.67
C MET A 165 8.45 -16.78 5.50
N ILE A 166 7.84 -16.37 4.40
CA ILE A 166 7.90 -17.11 3.14
C ILE A 166 8.75 -16.38 2.12
N THR A 167 9.34 -17.13 1.20
CA THR A 167 10.09 -16.58 0.07
C THR A 167 9.35 -16.90 -1.22
N ILE A 168 9.09 -15.86 -2.03
CA ILE A 168 8.63 -15.99 -3.41
C ILE A 168 9.77 -15.67 -4.37
N SER A 169 9.98 -16.52 -5.36
CA SER A 169 10.93 -16.27 -6.45
C SER A 169 10.20 -16.20 -7.79
N LEU A 170 10.42 -15.13 -8.56
CA LEU A 170 9.81 -14.86 -9.86
C LEU A 170 10.90 -14.75 -10.93
N TYR A 171 10.80 -15.52 -12.00
CA TYR A 171 11.72 -15.46 -13.13
C TYR A 171 11.06 -14.82 -14.36
N PHE A 172 11.76 -13.85 -14.95
CA PHE A 172 11.29 -13.07 -16.09
C PHE A 172 12.22 -13.25 -17.29
N LYS A 173 12.00 -14.26 -18.13
CA LYS A 173 12.85 -14.50 -19.31
C LYS A 173 12.89 -13.30 -20.25
N ALA A 174 11.73 -12.73 -20.55
CA ALA A 174 11.62 -11.56 -21.42
C ALA A 174 11.88 -10.24 -20.68
N GLY A 175 11.64 -10.19 -19.37
CA GLY A 175 11.56 -8.96 -18.60
C GLY A 175 10.32 -8.12 -18.95
N GLN A 176 10.05 -7.10 -18.15
CA GLN A 176 9.02 -6.11 -18.47
C GLN A 176 9.63 -4.96 -19.29
N SER A 177 8.96 -4.57 -20.37
CA SER A 177 9.45 -3.47 -21.23
C SER A 177 9.21 -2.09 -20.59
N GLY A 178 10.09 -1.14 -20.87
CA GLY A 178 10.01 0.22 -20.32
C GLY A 178 10.47 0.32 -18.87
N SER A 179 10.17 1.45 -18.21
CA SER A 179 10.59 1.73 -16.83
C SER A 179 9.43 1.98 -15.87
N SER A 180 8.19 1.94 -16.36
CA SER A 180 7.00 2.05 -15.51
C SER A 180 6.60 0.66 -15.02
N ILE A 181 6.99 0.33 -13.79
CA ILE A 181 6.71 -0.96 -13.16
C ILE A 181 5.95 -0.77 -11.85
N THR A 182 5.30 -1.86 -11.40
CA THR A 182 4.66 -1.91 -10.08
C THR A 182 5.67 -2.37 -9.03
N GLY A 183 5.73 -1.65 -7.92
CA GLY A 183 6.50 -2.07 -6.77
C GLY A 183 6.10 -1.32 -5.51
N HIS A 184 6.90 -1.50 -4.49
CA HIS A 184 6.73 -0.90 -3.18
C HIS A 184 8.11 -0.55 -2.61
N PRO A 185 8.63 0.65 -2.93
CA PRO A 185 9.96 1.08 -2.51
C PRO A 185 10.14 1.16 -1.00
N GLY A 186 9.04 1.42 -0.28
CA GLY A 186 8.97 1.45 1.17
C GLY A 186 9.05 0.08 1.88
N SER A 187 9.50 -0.98 1.23
CA SER A 187 9.40 -2.30 1.88
C SER A 187 10.24 -2.46 3.15
N ARG A 188 11.36 -1.72 3.30
CA ARG A 188 12.38 -1.93 4.35
C ARG A 188 12.83 -3.41 4.45
N THR A 189 12.68 -4.16 3.34
CA THR A 189 12.93 -5.59 3.26
C THR A 189 13.79 -5.87 2.05
N THR A 190 14.90 -6.55 2.25
CA THR A 190 15.87 -6.86 1.21
C THR A 190 15.32 -7.92 0.25
N SER A 191 15.13 -7.53 -1.01
CA SER A 191 14.90 -8.43 -2.13
C SER A 191 16.21 -8.70 -2.86
N HIS A 192 16.38 -9.92 -3.37
CA HIS A 192 17.58 -10.38 -4.05
C HIS A 192 17.30 -10.66 -5.52
N MET A 193 18.29 -10.45 -6.38
CA MET A 193 18.16 -10.71 -7.81
C MET A 193 19.44 -11.26 -8.43
N ILE A 194 19.27 -12.23 -9.32
CA ILE A 194 20.36 -12.92 -10.04
C ILE A 194 19.94 -13.20 -11.48
N ALA A 195 20.90 -13.26 -12.41
CA ALA A 195 20.66 -13.59 -13.80
C ALA A 195 20.25 -15.07 -14.01
N GLY A 196 19.45 -15.31 -15.05
CA GLY A 196 18.94 -16.61 -15.44
C GLY A 196 17.76 -17.11 -14.59
N ASN A 197 17.25 -18.28 -14.98
CA ASN A 197 16.22 -18.98 -14.22
C ASN A 197 16.85 -19.68 -12.99
N LYS A 198 16.68 -19.07 -11.83
CA LYS A 198 17.25 -19.51 -10.54
C LYS A 198 16.18 -19.70 -9.47
N VAL A 199 14.91 -19.86 -9.85
CA VAL A 199 13.79 -19.98 -8.88
C VAL A 199 13.98 -21.14 -7.89
N LYS A 200 14.71 -22.20 -8.28
CA LYS A 200 14.99 -23.38 -7.44
C LYS A 200 16.32 -23.34 -6.66
N GLU A 201 17.12 -22.28 -6.81
CA GLU A 201 18.42 -22.18 -6.16
C GLU A 201 18.26 -22.02 -4.63
N ALA A 202 19.02 -22.77 -3.84
CA ALA A 202 18.90 -22.75 -2.38
C ALA A 202 19.22 -21.38 -1.76
N THR A 203 20.14 -20.63 -2.36
CA THR A 203 20.50 -19.28 -1.94
C THR A 203 20.95 -18.45 -3.13
N PHE A 204 20.77 -17.14 -3.08
CA PHE A 204 21.31 -16.23 -4.09
C PHE A 204 22.63 -15.61 -3.63
N SER A 205 23.52 -15.40 -4.59
CA SER A 205 24.69 -14.52 -4.50
C SER A 205 24.61 -13.55 -5.68
N GLY A 206 23.97 -12.41 -5.47
CA GLY A 206 23.66 -11.45 -6.54
C GLY A 206 23.41 -10.05 -6.00
N SER A 207 22.81 -9.19 -6.81
CA SER A 207 22.43 -7.85 -6.34
C SER A 207 21.24 -7.93 -5.41
N SER A 208 21.08 -6.91 -4.58
CA SER A 208 19.95 -6.79 -3.67
C SER A 208 19.51 -5.33 -3.54
N THR A 209 18.26 -5.13 -3.15
CA THR A 209 17.72 -3.80 -2.80
C THR A 209 16.57 -3.92 -1.81
N LYS A 210 16.26 -2.86 -1.08
CA LYS A 210 15.28 -2.84 0.02
C LYS A 210 13.87 -2.50 -0.47
N HIS A 211 13.43 -3.17 -1.51
CA HIS A 211 12.17 -2.90 -2.21
C HIS A 211 11.44 -4.21 -2.50
N TRP A 212 10.10 -4.16 -2.51
CA TRP A 212 9.30 -5.20 -3.12
C TRP A 212 8.89 -4.79 -4.54
N TYR A 213 8.75 -5.76 -5.43
CA TYR A 213 8.26 -5.59 -6.80
C TYR A 213 7.17 -6.61 -7.11
N PHE A 214 6.14 -6.15 -7.83
CA PHE A 214 5.03 -6.92 -8.39
C PHE A 214 4.09 -7.64 -7.41
N VAL A 215 4.55 -8.26 -6.32
CA VAL A 215 3.67 -9.01 -5.40
C VAL A 215 2.91 -8.03 -4.50
N SER A 216 1.59 -8.05 -4.54
CA SER A 216 0.74 -7.09 -3.82
C SER A 216 -0.07 -7.71 -2.68
N ALA A 217 -0.35 -9.01 -2.72
CA ALA A 217 -1.01 -9.70 -1.61
C ALA A 217 -0.66 -11.19 -1.52
N VAL A 218 -0.74 -11.72 -0.30
CA VAL A 218 -0.83 -13.15 -0.02
C VAL A 218 -2.11 -13.39 0.75
N GLU A 219 -2.89 -14.36 0.30
CA GLU A 219 -4.17 -14.71 0.91
C GLU A 219 -4.11 -16.14 1.44
N ALA A 220 -4.56 -16.28 2.69
CA ALA A 220 -4.71 -17.53 3.40
C ALA A 220 -6.13 -18.06 3.21
N TRP A 221 -6.25 -19.34 2.89
CA TRP A 221 -7.52 -20.05 3.01
C TRP A 221 -7.73 -20.37 4.49
N ALA A 222 -8.71 -19.73 5.11
CA ALA A 222 -8.86 -19.70 6.56
C ALA A 222 -10.31 -19.96 7.00
N PRO A 223 -10.53 -20.41 8.25
CA PRO A 223 -11.86 -20.66 8.78
C PRO A 223 -12.76 -19.42 8.78
N ALA A 224 -14.07 -19.64 8.79
CA ALA A 224 -15.11 -18.58 8.74
C ALA A 224 -14.95 -17.47 9.79
N ASN A 225 -14.37 -17.78 10.96
CA ASN A 225 -14.13 -16.82 12.03
C ASN A 225 -12.87 -15.95 11.80
N SER A 226 -12.15 -16.15 10.71
CA SER A 226 -10.95 -15.39 10.36
C SER A 226 -11.30 -14.14 9.56
N SER A 227 -10.51 -13.08 9.71
CA SER A 227 -10.76 -11.79 9.05
C SER A 227 -9.47 -11.02 8.79
N ALA A 228 -9.53 -9.97 7.99
CA ALA A 228 -8.42 -9.07 7.73
C ALA A 228 -8.67 -7.67 8.34
N LEU A 229 -7.62 -7.14 8.97
CA LEU A 229 -7.41 -5.72 9.23
C LEU A 229 -6.56 -5.14 8.11
N ILE A 230 -7.10 -4.15 7.41
CA ILE A 230 -6.37 -3.37 6.41
C ILE A 230 -5.99 -2.02 7.01
N ILE A 231 -4.71 -1.66 6.95
CA ILE A 231 -4.20 -0.39 7.46
C ILE A 231 -3.83 0.50 6.29
N LEU A 232 -4.62 1.56 6.09
CA LEU A 232 -4.37 2.63 5.13
C LEU A 232 -3.56 3.72 5.84
N GLY A 233 -2.41 4.09 5.28
CA GLY A 233 -1.57 5.09 5.90
C GLY A 233 -0.40 5.57 5.06
N ASP A 234 0.50 6.28 5.72
CA ASP A 234 1.65 6.95 5.11
C ASP A 234 3.01 6.35 5.56
N SER A 235 4.09 7.12 5.48
CA SER A 235 5.46 6.71 5.84
C SER A 235 5.61 6.19 7.26
N ILE A 236 4.76 6.61 8.20
CA ILE A 236 4.81 6.18 9.59
C ILE A 236 4.36 4.73 9.69
N THR A 237 3.23 4.38 9.05
CA THR A 237 2.74 2.99 9.03
C THR A 237 3.57 2.11 8.11
N ASP A 238 4.01 2.66 6.99
CA ASP A 238 4.92 1.99 6.06
C ASP A 238 6.27 1.65 6.73
N GLY A 239 6.64 2.38 7.80
CA GLY A 239 7.69 1.99 8.74
C GLY A 239 9.01 2.75 8.56
N ARG A 240 8.98 4.02 8.18
CA ARG A 240 10.20 4.87 8.11
C ARG A 240 10.82 4.99 9.51
N GLY A 241 12.10 4.70 9.69
CA GLY A 241 12.72 4.70 11.02
C GLY A 241 12.69 3.35 11.75
N SER A 242 12.06 2.33 11.14
CA SER A 242 12.25 0.94 11.54
C SER A 242 13.62 0.42 11.06
N THR A 243 14.05 -0.72 11.59
CA THR A 243 15.28 -1.39 11.16
C THR A 243 14.96 -2.26 9.95
N ASP A 244 15.74 -2.11 8.88
CA ASP A 244 15.60 -2.97 7.70
C ASP A 244 15.73 -4.45 8.09
N ASP A 245 14.91 -5.30 7.47
CA ASP A 245 14.89 -6.76 7.67
C ASP A 245 14.54 -7.24 9.09
N ALA A 246 14.10 -6.34 9.99
CA ALA A 246 13.81 -6.69 11.38
C ALA A 246 12.32 -6.87 11.71
N ASN A 247 11.40 -6.55 10.78
CA ASN A 247 9.95 -6.56 11.00
C ASN A 247 9.55 -5.83 12.31
N ASN A 248 10.08 -4.62 12.52
CA ASN A 248 9.88 -3.85 13.77
C ASN A 248 9.23 -2.48 13.55
N ARG A 249 8.41 -2.36 12.50
CA ARG A 249 7.38 -1.31 12.37
C ARG A 249 6.14 -1.69 13.19
N TRP A 250 5.31 -0.71 13.54
CA TRP A 250 4.22 -0.94 14.48
C TRP A 250 3.20 -2.03 14.06
N PRO A 251 2.85 -2.23 12.76
CA PRO A 251 1.94 -3.31 12.38
C PRO A 251 2.54 -4.70 12.62
N ASP A 252 3.84 -4.89 12.35
CA ASP A 252 4.54 -6.16 12.62
C ASP A 252 4.60 -6.45 14.13
N LEU A 253 4.88 -5.43 14.94
CA LEU A 253 4.87 -5.54 16.41
C LEU A 253 3.46 -5.81 16.95
N LEU A 254 2.42 -5.25 16.32
CA LEU A 254 1.03 -5.52 16.66
C LEU A 254 0.66 -6.98 16.37
N ILE A 255 1.08 -7.56 15.23
CA ILE A 255 0.87 -9.00 14.93
C ILE A 255 1.46 -9.85 16.07
N ALA A 256 2.71 -9.58 16.45
CA ALA A 256 3.39 -10.32 17.51
C ALA A 256 2.64 -10.22 18.86
N ARG A 257 2.12 -9.03 19.19
CA ARG A 257 1.34 -8.80 20.41
C ARG A 257 -0.04 -9.46 20.37
N MET A 258 -0.74 -9.40 19.24
CA MET A 258 -2.04 -10.04 19.03
C MET A 258 -1.96 -11.55 19.25
N HIS A 259 -0.95 -12.22 18.70
CA HIS A 259 -0.79 -13.66 18.86
C HIS A 259 -0.47 -14.05 20.30
N LYS A 260 0.38 -13.28 20.99
CA LYS A 260 0.65 -13.48 22.43
C LYS A 260 -0.62 -13.34 23.28
N ALA A 261 -1.58 -12.53 22.83
CA ALA A 261 -2.89 -12.36 23.46
C ALA A 261 -3.95 -13.37 22.99
N GLY A 262 -3.58 -14.35 22.15
CA GLY A 262 -4.49 -15.37 21.63
C GLY A 262 -5.36 -14.94 20.43
N ILE A 263 -5.12 -13.75 19.87
CA ILE A 263 -5.81 -13.28 18.65
C ILE A 263 -5.00 -13.73 17.45
N THR A 264 -5.35 -14.90 16.88
CA THR A 264 -4.61 -15.55 15.77
C THR A 264 -5.41 -15.61 14.47
N ASN A 265 -6.64 -15.11 14.48
CA ASN A 265 -7.59 -15.18 13.36
C ASN A 265 -7.77 -13.84 12.63
N ILE A 266 -6.91 -12.85 12.89
CA ILE A 266 -6.97 -11.54 12.23
C ILE A 266 -5.66 -11.27 11.49
N GLY A 267 -5.72 -11.30 10.15
CA GLY A 267 -4.61 -10.91 9.30
C GLY A 267 -4.40 -9.40 9.32
N VAL A 268 -3.24 -8.93 9.76
CA VAL A 268 -2.87 -7.51 9.74
C VAL A 268 -2.13 -7.19 8.44
N ASN A 269 -2.70 -6.30 7.63
CA ASN A 269 -2.25 -6.03 6.28
C ASN A 269 -1.90 -4.55 6.13
N ASN A 270 -0.62 -4.29 5.89
CA ASN A 270 -0.09 -2.94 5.73
C ASN A 270 -0.26 -2.48 4.28
N GLN A 271 -1.18 -1.52 4.06
CA GLN A 271 -1.44 -0.87 2.78
C GLN A 271 -0.99 0.60 2.82
N ALA A 272 0.01 0.91 3.65
CA ALA A 272 0.58 2.24 3.74
C ALA A 272 1.68 2.47 2.70
N ALA A 273 1.99 3.74 2.41
CA ALA A 273 3.12 4.09 1.57
C ALA A 273 3.80 5.40 2.02
N GLY A 274 5.12 5.42 1.97
CA GLY A 274 5.91 6.62 2.25
C GLY A 274 5.47 7.81 1.42
N GLY A 275 5.24 8.96 2.07
CA GLY A 275 4.82 10.19 1.39
C GLY A 275 3.41 10.17 0.79
N ASN A 276 2.59 9.14 1.05
CA ASN A 276 1.22 9.08 0.54
C ASN A 276 0.35 10.21 1.12
N THR A 277 -0.56 10.71 0.29
CA THR A 277 -1.53 11.74 0.68
C THR A 277 -2.94 11.23 0.48
N VAL A 278 -3.87 11.75 1.28
CA VAL A 278 -5.27 11.39 1.18
C VAL A 278 -5.92 12.06 -0.03
N LEU A 279 -5.58 13.34 -0.26
CA LEU A 279 -6.35 14.22 -1.12
C LEU A 279 -5.76 14.38 -2.53
N SER A 280 -4.47 14.70 -2.63
CA SER A 280 -3.82 15.08 -3.90
C SER A 280 -2.31 15.18 -3.75
N GLY A 281 -1.58 14.80 -4.79
CA GLY A 281 -0.11 14.84 -4.79
C GLY A 281 0.48 13.70 -3.96
N GLY A 282 1.58 13.97 -3.27
CA GLY A 282 2.32 12.95 -2.53
C GLY A 282 2.99 11.92 -3.44
N LEU A 283 3.48 10.85 -2.83
CA LEU A 283 4.02 9.69 -3.54
C LEU A 283 2.94 8.62 -3.69
N GLY A 284 2.91 7.99 -4.86
CA GLY A 284 1.91 7.00 -5.23
C GLY A 284 0.49 7.56 -5.44
N PRO A 285 -0.50 6.69 -5.73
CA PRO A 285 -1.90 7.07 -5.84
C PRO A 285 -2.45 7.56 -4.50
N THR A 286 -3.28 8.60 -4.50
CA THR A 286 -3.87 9.15 -3.27
C THR A 286 -4.81 8.15 -2.61
N LEU A 287 -5.02 8.27 -1.29
CA LEU A 287 -5.94 7.40 -0.57
C LEU A 287 -7.33 7.37 -1.23
N LEU A 288 -7.89 8.53 -1.57
CA LEU A 288 -9.21 8.64 -2.20
C LEU A 288 -9.29 7.91 -3.54
N SER A 289 -8.18 7.79 -4.27
CA SER A 289 -8.15 7.06 -5.55
C SER A 289 -8.01 5.55 -5.37
N ARG A 290 -7.50 5.08 -4.23
CA ARG A 290 -7.09 3.67 -4.04
C ARG A 290 -7.85 2.89 -2.98
N TYR A 291 -8.52 3.52 -2.01
CA TYR A 291 -9.09 2.80 -0.85
C TYR A 291 -10.08 1.70 -1.24
N LYS A 292 -10.81 1.84 -2.36
CA LYS A 292 -11.69 0.76 -2.85
C LYS A 292 -10.91 -0.49 -3.20
N ARG A 293 -9.81 -0.33 -3.94
CA ARG A 293 -8.91 -1.40 -4.38
C ARG A 293 -8.11 -1.97 -3.19
N ASP A 294 -7.53 -1.08 -2.39
CA ASP A 294 -6.55 -1.46 -1.37
C ASP A 294 -7.19 -1.84 -0.03
N ALA A 295 -8.49 -1.56 0.19
CA ALA A 295 -9.21 -1.95 1.40
C ALA A 295 -10.53 -2.68 1.12
N LEU A 296 -11.47 -2.07 0.41
CA LEU A 296 -12.82 -2.65 0.28
C LEU A 296 -12.86 -3.97 -0.51
N SER A 297 -11.97 -4.13 -1.50
CA SER A 297 -11.85 -5.38 -2.27
C SER A 297 -10.89 -6.41 -1.68
N MET A 298 -10.27 -6.13 -0.53
CA MET A 298 -9.35 -7.08 0.10
C MET A 298 -10.11 -8.29 0.66
N GLN A 299 -9.52 -9.48 0.48
CA GLN A 299 -10.16 -10.71 0.92
C GLN A 299 -10.21 -10.81 2.44
N GLY A 300 -11.37 -11.23 2.96
CA GLY A 300 -11.61 -11.36 4.39
C GLY A 300 -11.71 -10.02 5.15
N VAL A 301 -11.71 -8.87 4.47
CA VAL A 301 -11.73 -7.56 5.16
C VAL A 301 -12.94 -7.44 6.08
N LYS A 302 -12.65 -7.13 7.35
CA LYS A 302 -13.64 -6.82 8.39
C LYS A 302 -13.32 -5.53 9.12
N TYR A 303 -12.03 -5.16 9.17
CA TYR A 303 -11.55 -3.94 9.80
C TYR A 303 -10.75 -3.11 8.79
N VAL A 304 -11.03 -1.82 8.72
CA VAL A 304 -10.22 -0.85 7.97
C VAL A 304 -9.78 0.25 8.91
N MET A 305 -8.46 0.40 9.05
CA MET A 305 -7.86 1.50 9.77
C MET A 305 -7.41 2.60 8.82
N ILE A 306 -7.72 3.85 9.15
CA ILE A 306 -7.18 5.03 8.47
C ILE A 306 -6.24 5.73 9.45
N PHE A 307 -4.97 5.79 9.11
CA PHE A 307 -3.94 6.53 9.84
C PHE A 307 -3.04 7.25 8.84
N GLU A 308 -3.56 8.38 8.35
CA GLU A 308 -3.00 9.15 7.25
C GLU A 308 -3.36 10.64 7.39
N GLY A 309 -2.77 11.50 6.56
CA GLY A 309 -3.05 12.93 6.49
C GLY A 309 -1.87 13.82 6.91
N VAL A 310 -0.78 13.23 7.42
CA VAL A 310 0.40 14.00 7.82
C VAL A 310 1.05 14.72 6.64
N ASN A 311 1.11 14.07 5.47
CA ASN A 311 1.71 14.65 4.27
C ASN A 311 0.79 15.70 3.61
N ASP A 312 -0.53 15.54 3.70
CA ASP A 312 -1.49 16.55 3.24
C ASP A 312 -1.33 17.85 4.03
N ILE A 313 -1.23 17.76 5.36
CA ILE A 313 -1.06 18.92 6.25
C ILE A 313 0.37 19.49 6.14
N GLY A 314 1.38 18.61 6.21
CA GLY A 314 2.80 18.95 6.18
C GLY A 314 3.26 19.56 4.86
N GLY A 315 2.72 19.08 3.73
CA GLY A 315 2.95 19.65 2.39
C GLY A 315 2.07 20.86 2.07
N GLY A 316 1.05 21.13 2.88
CA GLY A 316 0.08 22.22 2.66
C GLY A 316 0.61 23.62 2.96
N GLY A 317 -0.14 24.65 2.55
CA GLY A 317 0.18 26.05 2.86
C GLY A 317 0.27 26.33 4.38
N THR A 318 1.10 27.29 4.76
CA THR A 318 1.35 27.66 6.17
C THR A 318 0.40 28.73 6.69
N ASP A 319 -0.45 29.31 5.86
CA ASP A 319 -1.49 30.24 6.29
C ASP A 319 -2.70 29.50 6.90
N SER A 320 -3.43 30.18 7.79
CA SER A 320 -4.56 29.60 8.52
C SER A 320 -5.69 29.12 7.60
N GLY A 321 -5.90 29.78 6.46
CA GLY A 321 -6.96 29.44 5.51
C GLY A 321 -6.66 28.11 4.82
N SER A 322 -5.45 27.97 4.27
CA SER A 322 -4.98 26.73 3.66
C SER A 322 -5.00 25.56 4.63
N ALA A 323 -4.44 25.73 5.85
CA ALA A 323 -4.40 24.67 6.85
C ALA A 323 -5.81 24.21 7.28
N THR A 324 -6.73 25.15 7.51
CA THR A 324 -8.13 24.86 7.84
C THR A 324 -8.85 24.16 6.68
N GLY A 325 -8.61 24.60 5.44
CA GLY A 325 -9.17 24.00 4.24
C GLY A 325 -8.74 22.55 4.05
N ILE A 326 -7.46 22.25 4.28
CA ILE A 326 -6.92 20.89 4.22
C ILE A 326 -7.55 20.01 5.31
N ALA A 327 -7.62 20.49 6.56
CA ALA A 327 -8.25 19.75 7.65
C ALA A 327 -9.72 19.38 7.32
N ASN A 328 -10.49 20.34 6.79
CA ASN A 328 -11.88 20.08 6.38
C ASN A 328 -11.96 19.00 5.29
N ARG A 329 -11.12 19.10 4.26
CA ARG A 329 -11.11 18.13 3.16
C ARG A 329 -10.68 16.73 3.62
N LEU A 330 -9.73 16.63 4.54
CA LEU A 330 -9.36 15.35 5.17
C LEU A 330 -10.53 14.74 5.93
N ILE A 331 -11.23 15.53 6.74
CA ILE A 331 -12.42 15.09 7.47
C ILE A 331 -13.50 14.59 6.49
N ASP A 332 -13.75 15.31 5.40
CA ASP A 332 -14.75 14.91 4.41
C ASP A 332 -14.34 13.62 3.66
N ALA A 333 -13.05 13.45 3.36
CA ALA A 333 -12.52 12.20 2.80
C ALA A 333 -12.72 11.02 3.77
N PHE A 334 -12.43 11.22 5.06
CA PHE A 334 -12.62 10.17 6.07
C PHE A 334 -14.09 9.85 6.29
N LYS A 335 -15.00 10.83 6.25
CA LYS A 335 -16.46 10.58 6.25
C LYS A 335 -16.88 9.75 5.04
N GLN A 336 -16.35 10.03 3.86
CA GLN A 336 -16.66 9.24 2.67
C GLN A 336 -16.22 7.79 2.84
N ILE A 337 -14.95 7.57 3.19
CA ILE A 337 -14.39 6.21 3.31
C ILE A 337 -15.13 5.44 4.42
N THR A 338 -15.38 6.06 5.56
CA THR A 338 -16.09 5.40 6.68
C THR A 338 -17.53 5.05 6.32
N LYS A 339 -18.25 5.92 5.61
CA LYS A 339 -19.60 5.63 5.10
C LYS A 339 -19.60 4.42 4.16
N GLU A 340 -18.65 4.34 3.23
CA GLU A 340 -18.56 3.23 2.28
C GLU A 340 -18.12 1.92 2.96
N CYS A 341 -17.21 1.97 3.93
CA CYS A 341 -16.87 0.81 4.77
C CYS A 341 -18.09 0.28 5.53
N LYS A 342 -18.84 1.17 6.22
CA LYS A 342 -20.04 0.81 6.98
C LYS A 342 -21.12 0.21 6.07
N ALA A 343 -21.31 0.75 4.87
CA ALA A 343 -22.23 0.19 3.88
C ALA A 343 -21.83 -1.22 3.42
N ALA A 344 -20.54 -1.54 3.47
CA ALA A 344 -20.00 -2.88 3.18
C ALA A 344 -19.91 -3.79 4.43
N GLY A 345 -20.41 -3.36 5.59
CA GLY A 345 -20.33 -4.12 6.85
C GLY A 345 -18.93 -4.20 7.47
N ILE A 346 -18.04 -3.29 7.07
CA ILE A 346 -16.65 -3.22 7.55
C ILE A 346 -16.58 -2.22 8.70
N LYS A 347 -15.95 -2.65 9.81
CA LYS A 347 -15.68 -1.80 10.98
C LYS A 347 -14.52 -0.86 10.70
N THR A 348 -14.65 0.40 11.10
CA THR A 348 -13.63 1.43 10.84
C THR A 348 -12.87 1.81 12.09
N ILE A 349 -11.55 2.00 11.95
CA ILE A 349 -10.64 2.40 13.03
C ILE A 349 -9.95 3.71 12.62
N GLY A 350 -10.03 4.74 13.46
CA GLY A 350 -9.34 6.00 13.24
C GLY A 350 -8.04 6.09 14.04
N GLY A 351 -6.90 6.25 13.37
CA GLY A 351 -5.62 6.58 14.01
C GLY A 351 -5.37 8.08 13.98
N THR A 352 -5.18 8.71 15.14
CA THR A 352 -4.86 10.15 15.20
C THR A 352 -3.50 10.43 14.56
N ILE A 353 -3.38 11.51 13.78
CA ILE A 353 -2.14 11.98 13.16
C ILE A 353 -1.12 12.35 14.24
N THR A 354 0.05 11.70 14.20
CA THR A 354 1.13 11.91 15.18
C THR A 354 1.73 13.31 15.09
N PRO A 355 2.43 13.77 16.13
CA PRO A 355 3.13 15.05 16.10
C PRO A 355 4.20 15.09 15.00
N PHE A 356 4.40 16.28 14.41
CA PHE A 356 5.39 16.54 13.35
C PHE A 356 6.13 17.87 13.52
N GLY A 357 6.03 18.47 14.71
CA GLY A 357 6.71 19.69 15.09
C GLY A 357 8.10 19.40 15.63
N GLY A 358 9.04 20.27 15.33
CA GLY A 358 10.43 20.16 15.77
C GLY A 358 11.30 21.21 15.07
N ASN A 359 12.51 21.41 15.58
CA ASN A 359 13.45 22.34 14.95
C ASN A 359 13.97 21.74 13.64
N GLY A 360 14.03 22.53 12.57
CA GLY A 360 14.50 22.06 11.26
C GLY A 360 13.54 21.12 10.52
N GLN A 361 12.42 20.71 11.13
CA GLN A 361 11.40 19.92 10.44
C GLN A 361 10.52 20.84 9.57
N SER A 362 10.55 20.63 8.26
CA SER A 362 9.78 21.35 7.24
C SER A 362 8.27 21.39 7.46
N TYR A 363 7.69 20.42 8.16
CA TYR A 363 6.25 20.37 8.47
C TYR A 363 5.88 21.25 9.67
N SER A 364 6.86 21.61 10.50
CA SER A 364 6.68 22.35 11.75
C SER A 364 6.12 23.75 11.49
N ASN A 365 4.83 23.95 11.81
CA ASN A 365 4.16 25.24 11.73
C ASN A 365 2.91 25.26 12.63
N PRO A 366 2.63 26.34 13.37
CA PRO A 366 1.47 26.41 14.26
C PRO A 366 0.11 26.20 13.57
N ASN A 367 -0.09 26.72 12.37
CA ASN A 367 -1.35 26.56 11.63
C ASN A 367 -1.53 25.12 11.14
N ARG A 368 -0.43 24.46 10.73
CA ARG A 368 -0.45 23.04 10.37
C ARG A 368 -0.73 22.15 11.58
N ASP A 369 -0.13 22.45 12.74
CA ASP A 369 -0.44 21.72 13.98
C ASP A 369 -1.89 21.95 14.44
N ALA A 370 -2.43 23.16 14.28
CA ALA A 370 -3.84 23.43 14.52
C ALA A 370 -4.76 22.61 13.59
N ALA A 371 -4.40 22.46 12.31
CA ALA A 371 -5.10 21.58 11.37
C ALA A 371 -5.02 20.11 11.81
N ARG A 372 -3.86 19.63 12.26
CA ARG A 372 -3.66 18.28 12.81
C ARG A 372 -4.57 18.04 14.01
N GLN A 373 -4.59 18.96 14.97
CA GLN A 373 -5.44 18.87 16.16
C GLN A 373 -6.92 18.83 15.77
N LYS A 374 -7.36 19.68 14.84
CA LYS A 374 -8.74 19.67 14.34
C LYS A 374 -9.14 18.32 13.73
N VAL A 375 -8.26 17.71 12.94
CA VAL A 375 -8.52 16.37 12.37
C VAL A 375 -8.55 15.30 13.47
N ASN A 376 -7.61 15.36 14.42
CA ASN A 376 -7.53 14.40 15.53
C ASN A 376 -8.74 14.48 16.48
N ASP A 377 -9.20 15.69 16.80
CA ASP A 377 -10.40 15.90 17.62
C ASP A 377 -11.64 15.31 16.93
N TRP A 378 -11.74 15.46 15.61
CA TRP A 378 -12.78 14.80 14.83
C TRP A 378 -12.63 13.28 14.84
N ILE A 379 -11.43 12.73 14.67
CA ILE A 379 -11.18 11.28 14.74
C ILE A 379 -11.66 10.72 16.09
N LEU A 380 -11.34 11.39 17.19
CA LEU A 380 -11.63 10.93 18.56
C LEU A 380 -13.09 11.14 18.97
N ALA A 381 -13.83 12.01 18.30
CA ALA A 381 -15.23 12.25 18.61
C ALA A 381 -16.11 11.02 18.32
N ALA A 382 -17.04 10.72 19.24
CA ALA A 382 -17.90 9.55 19.17
C ALA A 382 -18.75 9.53 17.88
N GLY A 383 -18.89 8.34 17.29
CA GLY A 383 -19.72 8.09 16.11
C GLY A 383 -19.03 8.26 14.76
N ASN A 384 -17.84 8.87 14.71
CA ASN A 384 -17.08 9.03 13.46
C ASN A 384 -16.43 7.72 13.01
N PHE A 385 -15.78 7.01 13.92
CA PHE A 385 -15.24 5.66 13.73
C PHE A 385 -15.86 4.67 14.71
N ASP A 386 -15.82 3.37 14.39
CA ASP A 386 -16.27 2.31 15.30
C ASP A 386 -15.27 2.10 16.45
N ALA A 387 -13.99 2.39 16.21
CA ALA A 387 -12.95 2.47 17.23
C ALA A 387 -11.88 3.51 16.87
N THR A 388 -11.09 3.94 17.85
CA THR A 388 -10.00 4.91 17.64
C THR A 388 -8.74 4.50 18.38
N VAL A 389 -7.59 4.94 17.86
CA VAL A 389 -6.28 4.79 18.50
C VAL A 389 -5.59 6.15 18.53
N ASP A 390 -5.35 6.66 19.74
CA ASP A 390 -4.73 7.97 19.97
C ASP A 390 -3.20 7.88 19.88
N PHE A 391 -2.69 7.54 18.69
CA PHE A 391 -1.25 7.53 18.40
C PHE A 391 -0.58 8.88 18.66
N ALA A 392 -1.31 9.98 18.52
CA ALA A 392 -0.81 11.31 18.80
C ALA A 392 -0.44 11.45 20.28
N LYS A 393 -1.32 11.05 21.18
CA LYS A 393 -1.04 11.02 22.62
C LYS A 393 0.05 10.03 22.99
N ILE A 394 0.06 8.84 22.38
CA ILE A 394 1.06 7.78 22.67
C ILE A 394 2.47 8.27 22.38
N THR A 395 2.66 8.98 21.27
CA THR A 395 3.99 9.35 20.75
C THR A 395 4.44 10.77 21.14
N ALA A 396 3.53 11.60 21.65
CA ALA A 396 3.81 12.99 21.94
C ALA A 396 4.75 13.21 23.12
N ASN A 397 5.56 14.28 23.01
CA ASN A 397 6.24 14.86 24.14
C ASN A 397 5.20 15.46 25.11
N PRO A 398 5.20 15.06 26.41
CA PRO A 398 4.20 15.53 27.37
C PRO A 398 4.25 17.04 27.62
N SER A 399 5.42 17.67 27.46
CA SER A 399 5.63 19.11 27.65
C SER A 399 5.49 19.92 26.35
N ALA A 400 5.48 19.26 25.19
CA ALA A 400 5.38 19.90 23.88
C ALA A 400 4.61 18.99 22.90
N LYS A 401 3.28 18.94 23.03
CA LYS A 401 2.41 17.96 22.31
C LYS A 401 2.44 18.02 20.78
N ALA A 402 3.02 19.08 20.21
CA ALA A 402 3.27 19.18 18.78
C ALA A 402 4.54 18.44 18.33
N GLN A 403 5.35 17.93 19.26
CA GLN A 403 6.60 17.21 19.01
C GLN A 403 6.49 15.74 19.46
N LEU A 404 7.24 14.86 18.80
CA LEU A 404 7.46 13.50 19.31
C LEU A 404 8.24 13.55 20.63
N ALA A 405 7.96 12.63 21.55
CA ALA A 405 8.81 12.43 22.71
C ALA A 405 10.21 12.02 22.23
N SER A 406 11.26 12.53 22.88
CA SER A 406 12.65 12.28 22.47
C SER A 406 13.00 10.79 22.41
N ALA A 407 12.40 9.98 23.29
CA ALA A 407 12.57 8.52 23.28
C ALA A 407 11.99 7.85 22.02
N TYR A 408 11.01 8.47 21.36
CA TYR A 408 10.30 7.93 20.21
C TYR A 408 10.70 8.56 18.89
N ASP A 409 11.43 9.68 18.90
CA ASP A 409 11.84 10.41 17.71
C ASP A 409 12.95 9.67 16.94
N GLY A 410 12.76 9.49 15.63
CA GLY A 410 13.77 8.96 14.70
C GLY A 410 14.88 9.97 14.35
N GLY A 411 14.77 11.21 14.81
CA GLY A 411 15.74 12.29 14.62
C GLY A 411 15.32 13.33 13.59
N ASP A 412 14.20 13.12 12.90
CA ASP A 412 13.62 14.10 11.97
C ASP A 412 12.35 14.79 12.51
N HIS A 413 11.94 14.49 13.74
CA HIS A 413 10.76 15.04 14.40
C HIS A 413 9.43 14.70 13.72
N LEU A 414 9.40 13.71 12.82
CA LEU A 414 8.20 13.25 12.12
C LEU A 414 8.02 11.73 12.25
N HIS A 415 9.09 10.97 12.02
CA HIS A 415 9.02 9.52 12.00
C HIS A 415 9.43 8.91 13.35
N PRO A 416 8.61 8.01 13.91
CA PRO A 416 9.02 7.25 15.08
C PRO A 416 10.23 6.35 14.80
N ASN A 417 11.10 6.21 15.80
CA ASN A 417 12.08 5.13 15.84
C ASN A 417 11.42 3.80 16.29
N VAL A 418 12.20 2.72 16.41
CA VAL A 418 11.71 1.41 16.84
C VAL A 418 11.03 1.44 18.22
N ALA A 419 11.52 2.23 19.17
CA ALA A 419 10.88 2.37 20.48
C ALA A 419 9.53 3.10 20.38
N GLY A 420 9.42 4.10 19.50
CA GLY A 420 8.14 4.74 19.18
C GLY A 420 7.15 3.79 18.51
N TYR A 421 7.61 2.95 17.58
CA TYR A 421 6.76 1.91 16.96
C TYR A 421 6.30 0.84 17.96
N GLN A 422 7.16 0.46 18.90
CA GLN A 422 6.78 -0.42 20.00
C GLN A 422 5.69 0.21 20.88
N ALA A 423 5.86 1.49 21.27
CA ALA A 423 4.84 2.22 22.04
C ALA A 423 3.50 2.29 21.31
N MET A 424 3.51 2.50 19.99
CA MET A 424 2.29 2.48 19.17
C MET A 424 1.61 1.10 19.17
N ALA A 425 2.37 0.01 18.98
CA ALA A 425 1.83 -1.34 19.01
C ALA A 425 1.26 -1.72 20.39
N ASP A 426 1.90 -1.27 21.47
CA ASP A 426 1.44 -1.49 22.85
C ASP A 426 0.18 -0.66 23.18
N GLY A 427 0.11 0.57 22.67
CA GLY A 427 -1.03 1.46 22.85
C GLY A 427 -2.26 1.15 21.99
N PHE A 428 -2.12 0.28 20.99
CA PHE A 428 -3.25 -0.21 20.19
C PHE A 428 -4.14 -1.11 21.07
N SER A 429 -5.41 -0.76 21.28
CA SER A 429 -6.30 -1.61 22.08
C SER A 429 -6.72 -2.88 21.32
N LEU A 430 -6.48 -4.05 21.91
CA LEU A 430 -6.91 -5.32 21.34
C LEU A 430 -8.42 -5.60 21.56
N ASP A 431 -9.07 -4.84 22.43
CA ASP A 431 -10.51 -4.96 22.68
C ASP A 431 -11.36 -4.62 21.44
N ILE A 432 -10.77 -3.91 20.48
CA ILE A 432 -11.38 -3.60 19.18
C ILE A 432 -11.79 -4.87 18.41
N PHE A 433 -11.12 -6.00 18.69
CA PHE A 433 -11.31 -7.27 18.01
C PHE A 433 -12.17 -8.29 18.77
N LYS A 434 -12.61 -7.95 19.99
CA LYS A 434 -13.45 -8.83 20.81
C LYS A 434 -14.91 -8.86 20.36
#